data_AF-A0A835QIN7-F1
#
_entry.id   AF-A0A835QIN7-F1
#
_cell.length_a   1.000
_cell.length_b   1.000
_cell.length_c   1.000
_cell.angle_alpha   90.00
_cell.angle_beta   90.00
_cell.angle_gamma   90.00
#
_symmetry.space_group_name_H-M   'P 1'
#
loop_
_entity.id
_entity.type
_entity.pdbx_description
1 polymer ?
#
loop_
_entity_poly.entity_id
_entity_poly.type
_entity_poly.pdbx_seq_one_letter_code
_entity_poly.pdbx_strand_id
1 'polypeptide(L)'
;MMKGPASAGPENPGVDGGDSRTINPELWYACAGPLVTLPSVGSLVVYFPQGHSEQVAASMKKDIDAHIPNYPNLPSKLICLLHGVTLHADAETDEVYAQMTLQPINTCDEKALLAYDLALKTNKPQTEFFCKTLTASDTSTHGGFSVPRRAAEKIFPPLDFSMQTPVQELQARDLHDSVWTFRHIYRGKPRRHLLTTGWSIFVSGKKLLAGDSVLFIRDEKQQLLLGIRRANRQPINMSSSVLSSDSMHIGILAAAAHAAANSSLFTVFYNPRASPSEFVVPLAKYNKAVYGNQVSLGMRFRMSFETEELGTRRYMGTITGISDLDPGRWKNSNWRNLQVGWDESAPGERRNRVSIWEIEPILTPFFICPQPFFRTKRSRQPGMPGASA
;
A
#
# COMPACT_ATOMS: atom_id res chain seq x y z
N MET A 1 -64.60 -24.17 -36.12
CA MET A 1 -64.63 -24.19 -34.63
C MET A 1 -63.59 -25.20 -34.18
N MET A 2 -62.57 -24.94 -33.37
CA MET A 2 -62.21 -23.81 -32.50
C MET A 2 -60.68 -23.64 -32.52
N LYS A 3 -60.20 -22.39 -32.47
CA LYS A 3 -58.81 -22.02 -32.12
C LYS A 3 -58.75 -21.86 -30.60
N GLY A 4 -57.77 -22.49 -29.95
CA GLY A 4 -57.35 -22.19 -28.57
C GLY A 4 -56.08 -21.33 -28.57
N PRO A 5 -55.86 -20.45 -27.57
CA PRO A 5 -54.84 -19.41 -27.63
C PRO A 5 -53.46 -19.91 -27.15
N ALA A 6 -52.40 -19.49 -27.84
CA ALA A 6 -51.02 -19.62 -27.37
C ALA A 6 -50.70 -18.46 -26.42
N SER A 7 -50.23 -18.79 -25.22
CA SER A 7 -49.78 -17.88 -24.19
C SER A 7 -48.48 -17.17 -24.58
N ALA A 8 -48.45 -15.85 -24.40
CA ALA A 8 -47.27 -15.01 -24.53
C ALA A 8 -46.23 -15.35 -23.45
N GLY A 9 -44.99 -15.63 -23.88
CA GLY A 9 -43.82 -15.64 -23.01
C GLY A 9 -43.22 -14.23 -22.89
N PRO A 10 -42.61 -13.87 -21.76
CA PRO A 10 -42.04 -12.54 -21.56
C PRO A 10 -40.76 -12.38 -22.40
N GLU A 11 -40.71 -11.27 -23.15
CA GLU A 11 -39.50 -10.79 -23.82
C GLU A 11 -38.45 -10.43 -22.76
N ASN A 12 -37.26 -11.03 -22.86
CA ASN A 12 -36.09 -10.59 -22.11
C ASN A 12 -35.62 -9.23 -22.67
N PRO A 13 -35.58 -8.15 -21.88
CA PRO A 13 -34.89 -6.95 -22.32
C PRO A 13 -33.39 -7.23 -22.33
N GLY A 14 -32.76 -6.84 -23.43
CA GLY A 14 -31.35 -7.06 -23.72
C GLY A 14 -30.45 -6.59 -22.58
N VAL A 15 -29.38 -7.35 -22.38
CA VAL A 15 -28.22 -7.00 -21.59
C VAL A 15 -27.66 -5.71 -22.18
N ASP A 16 -27.97 -4.60 -21.52
CA ASP A 16 -27.34 -3.32 -21.78
C ASP A 16 -25.85 -3.47 -21.45
N GLY A 17 -25.01 -3.29 -22.46
CA GLY A 17 -23.56 -3.32 -22.34
C GLY A 17 -23.12 -2.13 -21.50
N GLY A 18 -23.14 -2.29 -20.18
CA GLY A 18 -22.60 -1.31 -19.26
C GLY A 18 -21.10 -1.18 -19.54
N ASP A 19 -20.70 -0.03 -20.09
CA ASP A 19 -19.32 0.45 -20.08
C ASP A 19 -18.77 0.16 -18.68
N SER A 20 -17.84 -0.80 -18.58
CA SER A 20 -17.16 -1.09 -17.34
C SER A 20 -16.37 0.15 -16.98
N ARG A 21 -16.91 0.97 -16.08
CA ARG A 21 -16.31 2.24 -15.65
C ARG A 21 -14.91 1.95 -15.13
N THR A 22 -13.91 2.32 -15.91
CA THR A 22 -12.51 2.07 -15.58
C THR A 22 -12.07 3.07 -14.53
N ILE A 23 -11.68 2.59 -13.35
CA ILE A 23 -11.08 3.42 -12.29
C ILE A 23 -9.88 4.19 -12.84
N ASN A 24 -9.79 5.48 -12.52
CA ASN A 24 -8.64 6.29 -12.89
C ASN A 24 -7.37 5.75 -12.19
N PRO A 25 -6.36 5.29 -12.95
CA PRO A 25 -5.20 4.62 -12.36
C PRO A 25 -4.31 5.58 -11.56
N GLU A 26 -4.20 6.84 -11.96
CA GLU A 26 -3.41 7.84 -11.24
C GLU A 26 -4.00 8.11 -9.84
N LEU A 27 -5.32 8.26 -9.78
CA LEU A 27 -6.05 8.42 -8.52
C LEU A 27 -5.93 7.16 -7.65
N TRP A 28 -6.05 5.98 -8.25
CA TRP A 28 -5.91 4.71 -7.54
C TRP A 28 -4.53 4.58 -6.89
N TYR A 29 -3.44 4.86 -7.62
CA TYR A 29 -2.08 4.84 -7.07
C TYR A 29 -1.88 5.92 -5.99
N ALA A 30 -2.47 7.10 -6.18
CA ALA A 30 -2.48 8.13 -5.16
C ALA A 30 -3.24 7.66 -3.90
N CYS A 31 -4.33 6.90 -4.00
CA CYS A 31 -4.99 6.33 -2.82
C CYS A 31 -4.21 5.17 -2.20
N ALA A 32 -3.56 4.33 -3.01
CA ALA A 32 -2.82 3.16 -2.55
C ALA A 32 -1.61 3.53 -1.68
N GLY A 33 -0.90 4.58 -2.07
CA GLY A 33 0.26 5.10 -1.34
C GLY A 33 1.51 5.17 -2.21
N PRO A 34 2.48 6.03 -1.83
CA PRO A 34 3.61 6.37 -2.70
C PRO A 34 4.62 5.23 -2.91
N LEU A 35 4.57 4.19 -2.08
CA LEU A 35 5.45 3.02 -2.17
C LEU A 35 4.85 1.87 -3.00
N VAL A 36 3.58 1.98 -3.40
CA VAL A 36 2.85 0.88 -4.04
C VAL A 36 3.24 0.77 -5.51
N THR A 37 3.73 -0.40 -5.90
CA THR A 37 4.04 -0.72 -7.30
C THR A 37 3.42 -2.04 -7.70
N LEU A 38 2.51 -2.01 -8.69
CA LEU A 38 1.94 -3.25 -9.24
C LEU A 38 2.82 -3.76 -10.39
N PRO A 39 3.01 -5.08 -10.52
CA PRO A 39 3.68 -5.70 -11.66
C PRO A 39 2.92 -5.45 -12.97
N SER A 40 3.63 -5.43 -14.10
CA SER A 40 3.04 -5.21 -15.43
C SER A 40 2.41 -6.49 -15.97
N VAL A 41 1.23 -6.40 -16.59
CA VAL A 41 0.57 -7.54 -17.23
C VAL A 41 1.50 -8.16 -18.29
N GLY A 42 1.48 -9.48 -18.37
CA GLY A 42 2.43 -10.31 -19.10
C GLY A 42 3.70 -10.63 -18.31
N SER A 43 4.09 -9.86 -17.29
CA SER A 43 5.37 -10.11 -16.62
C SER A 43 5.43 -11.39 -15.79
N LEU A 44 6.66 -11.92 -15.67
CA LEU A 44 6.97 -12.96 -14.70
C LEU A 44 7.08 -12.34 -13.31
N VAL A 45 6.39 -12.95 -12.36
CA VAL A 45 6.35 -12.55 -10.96
C VAL A 45 6.62 -13.74 -10.05
N VAL A 46 7.06 -13.45 -8.83
CA VAL A 46 7.20 -14.42 -7.74
C VAL A 46 6.06 -14.19 -6.76
N TYR A 47 5.18 -15.18 -6.63
CA TYR A 47 4.10 -15.20 -5.66
C TYR A 47 4.54 -15.91 -4.37
N PHE A 48 4.32 -15.27 -3.22
CA PHE A 48 4.62 -15.81 -1.89
C PHE A 48 3.33 -16.13 -1.12
N PRO A 49 2.95 -17.41 -0.96
CA PRO A 49 1.76 -17.79 -0.18
C PRO A 49 1.78 -17.26 1.25
N GLN A 50 2.96 -17.19 1.88
CA GLN A 50 3.13 -16.65 3.24
C GLN A 50 2.68 -15.18 3.34
N GLY A 51 3.03 -14.36 2.36
CA GLY A 51 2.64 -12.96 2.34
C GLY A 51 1.17 -12.75 2.04
N HIS A 52 0.58 -13.61 1.21
CA HIS A 52 -0.86 -13.60 0.98
C HIS A 52 -1.63 -13.96 2.25
N SER A 53 -1.19 -15.00 2.98
CA SER A 53 -1.74 -15.34 4.30
C SER A 53 -1.57 -14.20 5.30
N GLU A 54 -0.42 -13.52 5.32
CA GLU A 54 -0.20 -12.36 6.19
C GLU A 54 -1.17 -11.22 5.90
N GLN A 55 -1.47 -10.93 4.63
CA GLN A 55 -2.47 -9.92 4.28
C GLN A 55 -3.86 -10.33 4.77
N VAL A 56 -4.26 -11.60 4.62
CA VAL A 56 -5.55 -12.07 5.13
C VAL A 56 -5.63 -11.96 6.65
N ALA A 57 -4.57 -12.32 7.37
CA ALA A 57 -4.51 -12.15 8.82
C ALA A 57 -4.66 -10.67 9.21
N ALA A 58 -4.01 -9.76 8.49
CA ALA A 58 -4.15 -8.32 8.71
C ALA A 58 -5.57 -7.81 8.43
N SER A 59 -6.20 -8.24 7.33
CA SER A 59 -7.58 -7.88 6.98
C SER A 59 -8.61 -8.44 7.98
N MET A 60 -8.35 -9.63 8.54
CA MET A 60 -9.20 -10.28 9.54
C MET A 60 -8.91 -9.83 10.97
N LYS A 61 -7.78 -9.15 11.19
CA LYS A 61 -7.21 -8.83 12.51
C LYS A 61 -7.10 -10.03 13.45
N LYS A 62 -6.86 -11.21 12.88
CA LYS A 62 -6.68 -12.44 13.63
C LYS A 62 -5.36 -13.05 13.18
N ASP A 63 -4.51 -13.36 14.15
CA ASP A 63 -3.28 -14.06 13.85
C ASP A 63 -3.58 -15.45 13.26
N ILE A 64 -2.64 -15.93 12.46
CA ILE A 64 -2.70 -17.21 11.78
C ILE A 64 -2.73 -18.32 12.85
N ASP A 65 -3.88 -18.97 13.04
CA ASP A 65 -4.02 -20.05 14.01
C ASP A 65 -3.10 -21.24 13.67
N ALA A 66 -2.56 -21.88 14.72
CA ALA A 66 -1.65 -23.02 14.59
C ALA A 66 -2.26 -24.22 13.84
N HIS A 67 -3.60 -24.29 13.72
CA HIS A 67 -4.35 -25.40 13.12
C HIS A 67 -4.38 -25.41 11.58
N ILE A 68 -3.76 -24.43 10.89
CA ILE A 68 -3.74 -24.46 9.42
C ILE A 68 -2.93 -25.66 8.93
N PRO A 69 -3.52 -26.55 8.10
CA PRO A 69 -2.86 -27.73 7.60
C PRO A 69 -1.61 -27.36 6.79
N ASN A 70 -0.57 -28.17 6.93
CA ASN A 70 0.60 -28.05 6.07
C ASN A 70 0.23 -28.53 4.65
N TYR A 71 0.73 -27.84 3.62
CA TYR A 71 0.60 -28.24 2.23
C TYR A 71 1.97 -28.65 1.71
N PRO A 72 2.39 -29.93 1.85
CA PRO A 72 3.78 -30.35 1.62
C PRO A 72 4.26 -30.10 0.20
N ASN A 73 3.33 -30.11 -0.76
CA ASN A 73 3.63 -29.93 -2.18
C ASN A 73 3.60 -28.45 -2.63
N LEU A 74 3.26 -27.52 -1.74
CA LEU A 74 3.25 -26.09 -2.06
C LEU A 74 4.61 -25.48 -1.69
N PRO A 75 5.44 -25.07 -2.66
CA PRO A 75 6.70 -24.38 -2.36
C PRO A 75 6.46 -23.00 -1.73
N SER A 76 7.47 -22.49 -1.02
CA SER A 76 7.44 -21.16 -0.38
C SER A 76 7.31 -20.00 -1.36
N LYS A 77 7.53 -20.25 -2.65
CA LYS A 77 7.37 -19.30 -3.74
C LYS A 77 6.93 -20.01 -5.01
N LEU A 78 6.10 -19.34 -5.81
CA LEU A 78 5.71 -19.78 -7.16
C LEU A 78 6.16 -18.73 -8.17
N ILE A 79 6.80 -19.16 -9.26
CA ILE A 79 7.06 -18.29 -10.41
C ILE A 79 5.81 -18.34 -11.29
N CYS A 80 5.22 -17.18 -11.57
CA CYS A 80 3.95 -17.09 -12.29
C CYS A 80 4.04 -16.10 -13.46
N LEU A 81 3.28 -16.36 -14.52
CA LEU A 81 2.90 -15.37 -15.52
C LEU A 81 1.73 -14.54 -14.98
N LEU A 82 1.83 -13.22 -15.04
CA LEU A 82 0.74 -12.33 -14.68
C LEU A 82 -0.17 -12.07 -15.88
N HIS A 83 -1.34 -12.71 -15.90
CA HIS A 83 -2.30 -12.61 -17.01
C HIS A 83 -3.14 -11.34 -17.00
N GLY A 84 -3.42 -10.79 -15.82
CA GLY A 84 -4.27 -9.61 -15.69
C GLY A 84 -4.10 -8.90 -14.37
N VAL A 85 -4.30 -7.58 -14.40
CA VAL A 85 -4.39 -6.71 -13.23
C VAL A 85 -5.60 -5.81 -13.44
N THR A 86 -6.54 -5.84 -12.50
CA THR A 86 -7.69 -4.92 -12.48
C THR A 86 -7.71 -4.16 -11.17
N LEU A 87 -7.83 -2.84 -11.26
CA LEU A 87 -7.87 -1.93 -10.11
C LEU A 87 -9.31 -1.83 -9.61
N HIS A 88 -9.49 -1.86 -8.30
CA HIS A 88 -10.78 -1.80 -7.64
C HIS A 88 -10.76 -0.82 -6.46
N ALA A 89 -11.94 -0.30 -6.12
CA ALA A 89 -12.18 0.49 -4.93
C ALA A 89 -13.51 0.04 -4.32
N ASP A 90 -13.52 -0.24 -3.04
CA ASP A 90 -14.73 -0.63 -2.32
C ASP A 90 -15.72 0.54 -2.27
N ALA A 91 -16.97 0.29 -2.66
CA ALA A 91 -17.98 1.33 -2.85
C ALA A 91 -18.43 2.02 -1.55
N GLU A 92 -18.25 1.38 -0.40
CA GLU A 92 -18.67 1.92 0.90
C GLU A 92 -17.55 2.60 1.66
N THR A 93 -16.33 2.07 1.54
CA THR A 93 -15.18 2.45 2.35
C THR A 93 -14.16 3.31 1.60
N ASP A 94 -14.21 3.32 0.26
CA ASP A 94 -13.20 3.86 -0.66
C ASP A 94 -11.84 3.13 -0.55
N GLU A 95 -11.78 1.95 0.07
CA GLU A 95 -10.54 1.17 0.16
C GLU A 95 -10.13 0.61 -1.21
N VAL A 96 -8.90 0.90 -1.61
CA VAL A 96 -8.34 0.44 -2.87
C VAL A 96 -7.71 -0.94 -2.75
N TYR A 97 -7.95 -1.78 -3.76
CA TYR A 97 -7.31 -3.09 -3.90
C TYR A 97 -7.13 -3.45 -5.37
N ALA A 98 -6.17 -4.33 -5.66
CA ALA A 98 -5.89 -4.82 -7.00
C ALA A 98 -6.20 -6.31 -7.06
N GLN A 99 -6.90 -6.74 -8.11
CA GLN A 99 -7.10 -8.14 -8.42
C GLN A 99 -6.07 -8.55 -9.47
N MET A 100 -5.36 -9.64 -9.22
CA MET A 100 -4.32 -10.16 -10.10
C MET A 100 -4.64 -11.60 -10.47
N THR A 101 -4.53 -11.94 -11.76
CA THR A 101 -4.68 -13.31 -12.25
C THR A 101 -3.31 -13.88 -12.60
N LEU A 102 -2.93 -14.97 -11.93
CA LEU A 102 -1.61 -15.58 -12.00
C LEU A 102 -1.70 -17.00 -12.57
N GLN A 103 -0.69 -17.40 -13.33
CA GLN A 103 -0.53 -18.79 -13.77
C GLN A 103 0.88 -19.28 -13.40
N PRO A 104 1.03 -20.30 -12.55
CA PRO A 104 2.33 -20.89 -12.25
C PRO A 104 2.99 -21.47 -13.51
N ILE A 105 4.30 -21.26 -13.65
CA ILE A 105 5.10 -21.77 -14.76
C ILE A 105 6.15 -22.75 -14.21
N ASN A 106 6.14 -23.98 -14.74
CA ASN A 106 7.03 -25.06 -14.29
C ASN A 106 8.40 -25.07 -14.99
N THR A 107 8.51 -24.46 -16.16
CA THR A 107 9.76 -24.35 -16.94
C THR A 107 9.98 -22.91 -17.36
N CYS A 108 11.00 -22.28 -16.80
CA CYS A 108 11.36 -20.92 -17.16
C CYS A 108 12.47 -21.00 -18.22
N ASP A 109 12.13 -20.82 -19.49
CA ASP A 109 13.15 -20.73 -20.54
C ASP A 109 14.03 -19.50 -20.30
N GLU A 110 15.36 -19.68 -20.28
CA GLU A 110 16.34 -18.59 -20.08
C GLU A 110 16.17 -17.44 -21.09
N LYS A 111 15.60 -17.72 -22.26
CA LYS A 111 15.29 -16.72 -23.29
C LYS A 111 14.04 -15.89 -22.96
N ALA A 112 13.07 -16.43 -22.23
CA ALA A 112 11.91 -15.68 -21.72
C ALA A 112 12.31 -14.72 -20.59
N LEU A 113 13.32 -15.10 -19.79
CA LEU A 113 13.86 -14.29 -18.70
C LEU A 113 14.59 -13.02 -19.19
N LEU A 114 15.41 -13.13 -20.25
CA LEU A 114 16.22 -12.03 -20.78
C LEU A 114 15.43 -11.02 -21.64
N ALA A 115 14.39 -11.46 -22.35
CA ALA A 115 13.53 -10.57 -23.13
C ALA A 115 12.60 -9.69 -22.26
N TYR A 116 12.38 -10.08 -20.99
CA TYR A 116 11.51 -9.39 -20.04
C TYR A 116 12.19 -8.25 -19.27
N ASP A 117 13.49 -8.36 -18.99
CA ASP A 117 14.26 -7.36 -18.22
C ASP A 117 14.40 -6.01 -18.95
N LEU A 118 14.29 -5.99 -20.28
CA LEU A 118 14.38 -4.78 -21.11
C LEU A 118 13.08 -3.98 -21.22
N ALA A 119 11.92 -4.58 -20.92
CA ALA A 119 10.61 -3.95 -21.09
C ALA A 119 10.15 -3.10 -19.88
N LEU A 120 10.89 -3.10 -18.77
CA LEU A 120 10.47 -2.45 -17.53
C LEU A 120 11.21 -1.14 -17.27
N LYS A 121 10.92 -0.14 -18.12
CA LYS A 121 10.89 1.27 -17.69
C LYS A 121 9.46 1.77 -17.84
N THR A 122 8.59 1.40 -16.91
CA THR A 122 7.41 2.24 -16.68
C THR A 122 7.93 3.51 -16.01
N ASN A 123 8.30 4.50 -16.85
CA ASN A 123 8.36 5.88 -16.41
C ASN A 123 6.93 6.23 -15.99
N LYS A 124 6.59 6.01 -14.71
CA LYS A 124 5.36 6.55 -14.18
C LYS A 124 5.54 8.07 -14.17
N PRO A 125 4.71 8.84 -14.89
CA PRO A 125 4.67 10.27 -14.67
C PRO A 125 4.42 10.48 -13.17
N GLN A 126 5.20 11.38 -12.57
CA GLN A 126 5.02 11.74 -11.18
C GLN A 126 3.74 12.58 -11.11
N THR A 127 2.59 11.93 -10.99
CA THR A 127 1.30 12.63 -10.88
C THR A 127 1.38 13.62 -9.73
N GLU A 128 1.04 14.86 -10.00
CA GLU A 128 1.06 15.90 -8.99
C GLU A 128 -0.15 15.73 -8.09
N PHE A 129 0.10 15.48 -6.81
CA PHE A 129 -0.93 15.41 -5.80
C PHE A 129 -0.52 16.13 -4.53
N PHE A 130 -1.51 16.49 -3.73
CA PHE A 130 -1.31 16.71 -2.30
C PHE A 130 -2.21 15.76 -1.53
N CYS A 131 -1.75 15.34 -0.36
CA CYS A 131 -2.50 14.55 0.58
C CYS A 131 -2.41 15.26 1.94
N LYS A 132 -3.52 15.35 2.66
CA LYS A 132 -3.56 15.98 3.97
C LYS A 132 -4.37 15.14 4.93
N THR A 133 -3.75 14.82 6.06
CA THR A 133 -4.42 14.29 7.26
C THR A 133 -5.38 15.33 7.83
N LEU A 134 -6.64 14.94 7.99
CA LEU A 134 -7.72 15.77 8.49
C LEU A 134 -7.53 16.03 9.98
N THR A 135 -7.60 17.30 10.37
CA THR A 135 -7.62 17.70 11.78
C THR A 135 -9.05 17.68 12.32
N ALA A 136 -9.22 17.79 13.64
CA ALA A 136 -10.53 17.92 14.25
C ALA A 136 -11.35 19.11 13.72
N SER A 137 -10.69 20.22 13.36
CA SER A 137 -11.39 21.37 12.76
C SER A 137 -11.86 21.09 11.34
N ASP A 138 -11.10 20.30 10.57
CA ASP A 138 -11.50 19.93 9.21
C ASP A 138 -12.74 19.04 9.21
N THR A 139 -12.97 18.20 10.23
CA THR A 139 -14.16 17.33 10.31
C THR A 139 -15.31 17.92 11.10
N SER A 140 -15.19 19.16 11.59
CA SER A 140 -16.27 19.82 12.35
C SER A 140 -17.40 20.31 11.43
N THR A 141 -18.65 20.25 11.91
CA THR A 141 -19.85 20.59 11.13
C THR A 141 -19.89 22.04 10.65
N HIS A 142 -19.28 22.95 11.40
CA HIS A 142 -19.19 24.38 11.09
C HIS A 142 -17.81 24.80 10.53
N GLY A 143 -16.87 23.86 10.49
CA GLY A 143 -15.52 24.07 9.95
C GLY A 143 -15.46 23.90 8.43
N GLY A 144 -14.44 24.49 7.83
CA GLY A 144 -14.05 24.22 6.46
C GLY A 144 -12.72 23.46 6.43
N PHE A 145 -12.37 22.92 5.27
CA PHE A 145 -11.07 22.29 5.07
C PHE A 145 -9.98 23.33 4.86
N SER A 146 -8.93 23.30 5.68
CA SER A 146 -7.76 24.17 5.46
C SER A 146 -6.81 23.59 4.44
N VAL A 147 -6.68 24.23 3.28
CA VAL A 147 -5.81 23.73 2.20
C VAL A 147 -4.39 24.27 2.40
N PRO A 148 -3.34 23.43 2.37
CA PRO A 148 -1.96 23.92 2.39
C PRO A 148 -1.69 24.86 1.21
N ARG A 149 -1.03 25.99 1.46
CA ARG A 149 -0.81 27.03 0.43
C ARG A 149 -0.17 26.48 -0.86
N ARG A 150 0.93 25.73 -0.71
CA ARG A 150 1.65 25.11 -1.84
C ARG A 150 0.76 24.15 -2.63
N ALA A 151 -0.16 23.47 -1.97
CA ALA A 151 -1.10 22.55 -2.62
C ALA A 151 -2.17 23.31 -3.41
N ALA A 152 -2.75 24.37 -2.83
CA ALA A 152 -3.77 25.17 -3.50
C ALA A 152 -3.22 25.87 -4.75
N GLU A 153 -2.02 26.46 -4.66
CA GLU A 153 -1.36 27.15 -5.79
C GLU A 153 -0.94 26.18 -6.91
N LYS A 154 -0.78 24.89 -6.60
CA LYS A 154 -0.30 23.87 -7.54
C LYS A 154 -1.41 23.04 -8.19
N ILE A 155 -2.42 22.62 -7.42
CA ILE A 155 -3.42 21.64 -7.86
C ILE A 155 -4.74 22.30 -8.28
N PHE A 156 -5.14 23.40 -7.64
CA PHE A 156 -6.39 24.09 -7.93
C PHE A 156 -6.21 25.12 -9.04
N PRO A 157 -7.27 25.45 -9.81
CA PRO A 157 -7.20 26.58 -10.73
C PRO A 157 -6.84 27.86 -9.97
N PRO A 158 -6.10 28.79 -10.58
CA PRO A 158 -5.69 30.02 -9.93
C PRO A 158 -6.92 30.86 -9.55
N LEU A 159 -6.90 31.43 -8.34
CA LEU A 159 -7.90 32.40 -7.92
C LEU A 159 -7.62 33.77 -8.54
N ASP A 160 -8.68 34.55 -8.77
CA ASP A 160 -8.55 35.97 -9.07
C ASP A 160 -8.30 36.77 -7.78
N PHE A 161 -7.06 37.16 -7.56
CA PHE A 161 -6.63 37.91 -6.38
C PHE A 161 -6.94 39.42 -6.46
N SER A 162 -7.47 39.92 -7.58
CA SER A 162 -7.93 41.31 -7.68
C SER A 162 -9.24 41.54 -6.89
N MET A 163 -10.01 40.48 -6.67
CA MET A 163 -11.24 40.53 -5.90
C MET A 163 -10.99 40.76 -4.40
N GLN A 164 -11.89 41.48 -3.74
CA GLN A 164 -11.81 41.72 -2.29
C GLN A 164 -11.75 40.41 -1.49
N THR A 165 -12.50 39.39 -1.93
CA THR A 165 -12.44 38.03 -1.38
C THR A 165 -12.35 37.01 -2.52
N PRO A 166 -11.13 36.58 -2.89
CA PRO A 166 -10.92 35.62 -3.98
C PRO A 166 -11.62 34.29 -3.71
N VAL A 167 -12.47 33.85 -4.65
CA VAL A 167 -13.30 32.65 -4.51
C VAL A 167 -13.59 32.02 -5.87
N GLN A 168 -13.74 30.69 -5.90
CA GLN A 168 -14.17 29.93 -7.07
C GLN A 168 -14.94 28.68 -6.64
N GLU A 169 -15.62 28.04 -7.59
CA GLU A 169 -16.17 26.70 -7.43
C GLU A 169 -15.20 25.66 -7.99
N LEU A 170 -14.98 24.59 -7.24
CA LEU A 170 -14.20 23.42 -7.67
C LEU A 170 -15.13 22.23 -7.82
N GLN A 171 -14.99 21.50 -8.91
CA GLN A 171 -15.63 20.20 -9.10
C GLN A 171 -14.54 19.14 -9.18
N ALA A 172 -14.62 18.12 -8.32
CA ALA A 172 -13.67 17.03 -8.28
C ALA A 172 -14.39 15.69 -8.34
N ARG A 173 -13.86 14.72 -9.09
CA ARG A 173 -14.41 13.36 -9.17
C ARG A 173 -13.66 12.42 -8.24
N ASP A 174 -14.38 11.53 -7.57
CA ASP A 174 -13.78 10.48 -6.75
C ASP A 174 -13.50 9.18 -7.55
N LEU A 175 -13.01 8.14 -6.86
CA LEU A 175 -12.73 6.81 -7.46
C LEU A 175 -13.96 6.12 -8.07
N HIS A 176 -15.17 6.59 -7.73
CA HIS A 176 -16.44 6.04 -8.19
C HIS A 176 -17.14 6.96 -9.20
N ASP A 177 -16.39 7.90 -9.79
CA ASP A 177 -16.87 8.95 -10.70
C ASP A 177 -17.92 9.91 -10.10
N SER A 178 -18.10 9.90 -8.77
CA SER A 178 -19.02 10.82 -8.12
C SER A 178 -18.42 12.23 -8.11
N VAL A 179 -19.18 13.21 -8.59
CA VAL A 179 -18.76 14.61 -8.66
C VAL A 179 -19.07 15.31 -7.34
N TRP A 180 -18.04 15.86 -6.72
CA TRP A 180 -18.13 16.65 -5.50
C TRP A 180 -17.81 18.11 -5.80
N THR A 181 -18.70 19.01 -5.38
CA THR A 181 -18.57 20.45 -5.63
C THR A 181 -18.18 21.17 -4.34
N PHE A 182 -17.16 22.01 -4.41
CA PHE A 182 -16.61 22.74 -3.26
C PHE A 182 -16.47 24.22 -3.56
N ARG A 183 -16.82 25.08 -2.59
CA ARG A 183 -16.46 26.50 -2.63
C ARG A 183 -15.04 26.69 -2.10
N HIS A 184 -14.09 27.02 -2.98
CA HIS A 184 -12.71 27.36 -2.63
C HIS A 184 -12.56 28.87 -2.44
N ILE A 185 -12.15 29.31 -1.26
CA ILE A 185 -12.06 30.71 -0.87
C ILE A 185 -10.71 31.02 -0.19
N TYR A 186 -10.13 32.19 -0.50
CA TYR A 186 -8.92 32.69 0.17
C TYR A 186 -9.29 33.84 1.11
N ARG A 187 -9.32 33.57 2.43
CA ARG A 187 -9.78 34.53 3.45
C ARG A 187 -9.12 34.29 4.82
N GLY A 188 -9.50 35.09 5.82
CA GLY A 188 -9.03 34.97 7.21
C GLY A 188 -7.83 35.86 7.53
N LYS A 189 -7.39 35.82 8.80
CA LYS A 189 -6.22 36.55 9.31
C LYS A 189 -5.37 35.62 10.19
N PRO A 190 -4.18 35.17 9.73
CA PRO A 190 -3.61 35.37 8.39
C PRO A 190 -4.48 34.71 7.30
N ARG A 191 -4.37 35.20 6.05
CA ARG A 191 -5.14 34.66 4.92
C ARG A 191 -4.73 33.21 4.61
N ARG A 192 -5.70 32.34 4.37
CA ARG A 192 -5.52 30.90 4.09
C ARG A 192 -6.50 30.44 3.02
N HIS A 193 -6.14 29.37 2.31
CA HIS A 193 -7.04 28.68 1.39
C HIS A 193 -7.98 27.76 2.15
N LEU A 194 -9.27 27.82 1.86
CA LEU A 194 -10.30 27.05 2.53
C LEU A 194 -11.26 26.43 1.51
N LEU A 195 -11.70 25.19 1.74
CA LEU A 195 -12.93 24.67 1.15
C LEU A 195 -14.06 24.82 2.18
N THR A 196 -15.15 25.50 1.81
CA THR A 196 -16.28 25.77 2.72
C THR A 196 -17.53 25.02 2.30
N THR A 197 -18.39 25.62 1.48
CA THR A 197 -19.62 24.99 0.99
C THR A 197 -19.28 23.69 0.25
N GLY A 198 -20.05 22.63 0.52
CA GLY A 198 -19.82 21.29 -0.03
C GLY A 198 -18.88 20.41 0.79
N TRP A 199 -17.97 21.00 1.59
CA TRP A 199 -17.00 20.23 2.37
C TRP A 199 -17.66 19.39 3.48
N SER A 200 -18.57 19.97 4.26
CA SER A 200 -19.27 19.23 5.32
C SER A 200 -20.12 18.09 4.76
N ILE A 201 -20.73 18.28 3.59
CA ILE A 201 -21.50 17.26 2.86
C ILE A 201 -20.58 16.10 2.46
N PHE A 202 -19.40 16.41 1.92
CA PHE A 202 -18.38 15.41 1.60
C PHE A 202 -17.91 14.62 2.82
N VAL A 203 -17.60 15.32 3.92
CA VAL A 203 -17.20 14.68 5.20
C VAL A 203 -18.29 13.74 5.70
N SER A 204 -19.56 14.16 5.70
CA SER A 204 -20.67 13.29 6.12
C SER A 204 -20.92 12.14 5.16
N GLY A 205 -20.91 12.39 3.85
CA GLY A 205 -21.19 11.39 2.82
C GLY A 205 -20.14 10.28 2.79
N LYS A 206 -18.88 10.65 3.01
CA LYS A 206 -17.75 9.72 3.11
C LYS A 206 -17.43 9.30 4.55
N LYS A 207 -18.24 9.67 5.55
CA LYS A 207 -18.04 9.30 6.97
C LYS A 207 -16.60 9.57 7.46
N LEU A 208 -16.04 10.73 7.13
CA LEU A 208 -14.64 11.05 7.44
C LEU A 208 -14.46 11.51 8.89
N LEU A 209 -13.34 11.13 9.49
CA LEU A 209 -12.97 11.44 10.87
C LEU A 209 -11.57 12.03 10.94
N ALA A 210 -11.28 12.81 11.98
CA ALA A 210 -9.95 13.38 12.22
C ALA A 210 -8.88 12.28 12.29
N GLY A 211 -7.83 12.41 11.48
CA GLY A 211 -6.81 11.38 11.25
C GLY A 211 -6.97 10.65 9.90
N ASP A 212 -8.16 10.64 9.30
CA ASP A 212 -8.28 10.23 7.89
C ASP A 212 -7.54 11.24 7.00
N SER A 213 -7.20 10.85 5.79
CA SER A 213 -6.53 11.73 4.83
C SER A 213 -7.37 11.93 3.59
N VAL A 214 -7.34 13.14 3.04
CA VAL A 214 -7.93 13.47 1.75
C VAL A 214 -6.81 13.92 0.82
N LEU A 215 -6.87 13.47 -0.42
CA LEU A 215 -5.94 13.85 -1.47
C LEU A 215 -6.68 14.44 -2.66
N PHE A 216 -6.01 15.38 -3.33
CA PHE A 216 -6.46 15.91 -4.62
C PHE A 216 -5.33 15.77 -5.62
N ILE A 217 -5.67 15.36 -6.83
CA ILE A 217 -4.73 15.18 -7.93
C ILE A 217 -5.24 15.90 -9.19
N ARG A 218 -4.32 16.21 -10.09
CA ARG A 218 -4.64 16.48 -11.49
C ARG A 218 -4.17 15.29 -12.30
N ASP A 219 -5.08 14.66 -13.03
CA ASP A 219 -4.71 13.61 -13.99
C ASP A 219 -4.05 14.22 -15.24
N GLU A 220 -3.58 13.36 -16.14
CA GLU A 220 -3.01 13.78 -17.43
C GLU A 220 -3.96 14.68 -18.26
N LYS A 221 -5.27 14.55 -18.07
CA LYS A 221 -6.31 15.36 -18.73
C LYS A 221 -6.61 16.67 -18.02
N GLN A 222 -5.82 17.02 -16.99
CA GLN A 222 -6.03 18.19 -16.13
C GLN A 222 -7.38 18.17 -15.42
N GLN A 223 -8.02 17.02 -15.23
CA GLN A 223 -9.23 16.89 -14.42
C GLN A 223 -8.85 16.89 -12.93
N LEU A 224 -9.62 17.64 -12.13
CA LEU A 224 -9.45 17.60 -10.69
C LEU A 224 -10.11 16.33 -10.16
N LEU A 225 -9.33 15.50 -9.50
CA LEU A 225 -9.80 14.27 -8.88
C LEU A 225 -9.51 14.32 -7.37
N LEU A 226 -10.28 13.56 -6.59
CA LEU A 226 -10.13 13.49 -5.14
C LEU A 226 -10.16 12.05 -4.66
N GLY A 227 -9.36 11.75 -3.63
CA GLY A 227 -9.31 10.44 -3.02
C GLY A 227 -9.24 10.53 -1.50
N ILE A 228 -9.38 9.37 -0.84
CA ILE A 228 -9.39 9.27 0.61
C ILE A 228 -8.44 8.14 1.03
N ARG A 229 -7.72 8.34 2.12
CA ARG A 229 -7.03 7.25 2.84
C ARG A 229 -7.53 7.24 4.28
N ARG A 230 -8.12 6.12 4.72
CA ARG A 230 -8.57 5.98 6.11
C ARG A 230 -7.37 5.87 7.04
N ALA A 231 -7.46 6.48 8.22
CA ALA A 231 -6.52 6.16 9.29
C ALA A 231 -6.66 4.68 9.66
N ASN A 232 -5.54 4.02 9.96
CA ASN A 232 -5.53 2.67 10.49
C ASN A 232 -6.04 2.67 11.94
N ARG A 233 -7.36 2.85 12.09
CA ARG A 233 -8.05 2.70 13.36
C ARG A 233 -8.38 1.22 13.51
N GLN A 234 -8.43 0.72 14.74
CA GLN A 234 -9.13 -0.52 15.02
C GLN A 234 -10.63 -0.29 14.71
N PRO A 235 -11.24 -0.79 13.60
CA PRO A 235 -12.69 -0.79 13.50
C PRO A 235 -13.30 -1.55 14.66
N ILE A 236 -14.33 -0.95 15.25
CA ILE A 236 -15.14 -1.48 16.36
C ILE A 236 -16.09 -2.57 15.83
N ASN A 237 -16.32 -2.62 14.52
CA ASN A 237 -17.20 -3.59 13.87
C ASN A 237 -16.40 -4.45 12.89
N MET A 238 -16.37 -5.75 13.16
CA MET A 238 -15.78 -6.78 12.33
C MET A 238 -16.45 -6.79 10.96
N SER A 239 -15.66 -7.00 9.90
CA SER A 239 -16.18 -7.39 8.59
C SER A 239 -17.21 -8.51 8.76
N SER A 240 -18.31 -8.49 8.01
CA SER A 240 -19.24 -9.62 7.93
C SER A 240 -18.54 -10.77 7.19
N SER A 241 -17.60 -11.43 7.85
CA SER A 241 -16.82 -12.49 7.25
C SER A 241 -17.75 -13.69 6.99
N VAL A 242 -18.05 -13.94 5.72
CA VAL A 242 -18.80 -15.13 5.28
C VAL A 242 -18.05 -16.42 5.63
N LEU A 243 -16.72 -16.35 5.75
CA LEU A 243 -15.82 -17.46 6.07
C LEU A 243 -15.01 -17.15 7.33
N SER A 244 -14.67 -18.18 8.11
CA SER A 244 -13.70 -18.05 9.20
C SER A 244 -12.31 -17.71 8.66
N SER A 245 -11.46 -17.07 9.48
CA SER A 245 -10.06 -16.78 9.12
C SER A 245 -9.32 -18.04 8.65
N ASP A 246 -9.51 -19.15 9.37
CA ASP A 246 -8.88 -20.44 9.05
C ASP A 246 -9.33 -20.95 7.68
N SER A 247 -10.62 -20.84 7.37
CA SER A 247 -11.17 -21.26 6.07
C SER A 247 -10.60 -20.40 4.93
N MET A 248 -10.38 -19.11 5.16
CA MET A 248 -9.75 -18.25 4.15
C MET A 248 -8.28 -18.62 3.92
N HIS A 249 -7.51 -18.86 4.98
CA HIS A 249 -6.12 -19.31 4.85
C HIS A 249 -6.02 -20.66 4.14
N ILE A 250 -6.86 -21.62 4.52
CA ILE A 250 -6.97 -22.94 3.86
C ILE A 250 -7.30 -22.75 2.38
N GLY A 251 -8.29 -21.90 2.07
CA GLY A 251 -8.69 -21.60 0.69
C GLY A 251 -7.56 -21.04 -0.16
N ILE A 252 -6.78 -20.09 0.38
CA ILE A 252 -5.63 -19.50 -0.32
C ILE A 252 -4.56 -20.55 -0.61
N LEU A 253 -4.18 -21.34 0.39
CA LEU A 253 -3.14 -22.34 0.25
C LEU A 253 -3.59 -23.48 -0.69
N ALA A 254 -4.83 -23.92 -0.57
CA ALA A 254 -5.42 -24.92 -1.47
C ALA A 254 -5.47 -24.43 -2.92
N ALA A 255 -5.91 -23.18 -3.15
CA ALA A 255 -5.96 -22.59 -4.49
C ALA A 255 -4.56 -22.49 -5.12
N ALA A 256 -3.57 -22.02 -4.35
CA ALA A 256 -2.18 -21.94 -4.81
C ALA A 256 -1.57 -23.33 -5.09
N ALA A 257 -1.83 -24.31 -4.22
CA ALA A 257 -1.35 -25.68 -4.41
C ALA A 257 -1.98 -26.34 -5.64
N HIS A 258 -3.29 -26.16 -5.84
CA HIS A 258 -3.99 -26.64 -7.01
C HIS A 258 -3.47 -25.99 -8.30
N ALA A 259 -3.26 -24.68 -8.29
CA ALA A 259 -2.70 -23.94 -9.42
C ALA A 259 -1.27 -24.40 -9.75
N ALA A 260 -0.43 -24.61 -8.73
CA ALA A 260 0.93 -25.09 -8.91
C ALA A 260 0.97 -26.50 -9.53
N ALA A 261 0.10 -27.40 -9.06
CA ALA A 261 0.04 -28.78 -9.56
C ALA A 261 -0.46 -28.86 -11.01
N ASN A 262 -1.38 -27.98 -11.42
CA ASN A 262 -2.06 -28.08 -12.71
C ASN A 262 -1.66 -26.98 -13.71
N SER A 263 -0.75 -26.08 -13.35
CA SER A 263 -0.44 -24.86 -14.12
C SER A 263 -1.69 -24.06 -14.50
N SER A 264 -2.69 -24.05 -13.61
CA SER A 264 -3.97 -23.39 -13.83
C SER A 264 -3.96 -21.94 -13.34
N LEU A 265 -4.86 -21.12 -13.90
CA LEU A 265 -5.05 -19.75 -13.48
C LEU A 265 -5.64 -19.70 -12.08
N PHE A 266 -5.16 -18.77 -11.25
CA PHE A 266 -5.76 -18.44 -9.98
C PHE A 266 -5.72 -16.93 -9.75
N THR A 267 -6.66 -16.43 -8.96
CA THR A 267 -6.82 -15.01 -8.69
C THR A 267 -6.43 -14.69 -7.26
N VAL A 268 -5.68 -13.60 -7.08
CA VAL A 268 -5.32 -13.06 -5.77
C VAL A 268 -5.75 -11.60 -5.68
N PHE A 269 -6.02 -11.14 -4.47
CA PHE A 269 -6.37 -9.75 -4.20
C PHE A 269 -5.26 -9.12 -3.35
N TYR A 270 -4.74 -7.97 -3.77
CA TYR A 270 -3.73 -7.21 -3.06
C TYR A 270 -4.36 -5.91 -2.54
N ASN A 271 -4.40 -5.75 -1.21
CA ASN A 271 -4.84 -4.54 -0.53
C ASN A 271 -3.61 -3.86 0.10
N PRO A 272 -3.06 -2.80 -0.54
CA PRO A 272 -1.85 -2.14 -0.07
C PRO A 272 -2.01 -1.40 1.27
N ARG A 273 -3.26 -1.11 1.68
CA ARG A 273 -3.55 -0.44 2.96
C ARG A 273 -3.68 -1.43 4.12
N ALA A 274 -4.12 -2.66 3.84
CA ALA A 274 -4.18 -3.74 4.83
C ALA A 274 -2.79 -4.35 5.12
N SER A 275 -1.99 -4.60 4.08
CA SER A 275 -0.60 -5.03 4.25
C SER A 275 0.33 -4.34 3.24
N PRO A 276 1.32 -3.56 3.71
CA PRO A 276 2.23 -2.84 2.82
C PRO A 276 3.29 -3.75 2.17
N SER A 277 3.44 -5.00 2.64
CA SER A 277 4.43 -5.94 2.10
C SER A 277 3.90 -6.63 0.84
N GLU A 278 4.57 -6.38 -0.30
CA GLU A 278 4.24 -6.98 -1.58
C GLU A 278 4.51 -8.50 -1.57
N PHE A 279 3.48 -9.32 -1.78
CA PHE A 279 3.60 -10.79 -1.90
C PHE A 279 3.54 -11.30 -3.35
N VAL A 280 3.29 -10.43 -4.32
CA VAL A 280 3.48 -10.67 -5.76
C VAL A 280 4.58 -9.73 -6.24
N VAL A 281 5.80 -10.27 -6.38
CA VAL A 281 7.01 -9.47 -6.61
C VAL A 281 7.48 -9.66 -8.05
N PRO A 282 7.78 -8.60 -8.83
CA PRO A 282 8.38 -8.75 -10.15
C PRO A 282 9.63 -9.64 -10.11
N LEU A 283 9.75 -10.61 -11.03
CA LEU A 283 10.84 -11.59 -11.00
C LEU A 283 12.22 -10.93 -11.10
N ALA A 284 12.34 -9.87 -11.91
CA ALA A 284 13.55 -9.04 -12.01
C ALA A 284 13.95 -8.41 -10.66
N LYS A 285 12.98 -7.83 -9.94
CA LYS A 285 13.19 -7.25 -8.60
C LYS A 285 13.65 -8.32 -7.60
N TYR A 286 13.00 -9.48 -7.63
CA TYR A 286 13.37 -10.62 -6.79
C TYR A 286 14.79 -11.12 -7.10
N ASN A 287 15.11 -11.39 -8.37
CA ASN A 287 16.42 -11.92 -8.78
C ASN A 287 17.55 -10.94 -8.45
N LYS A 288 17.34 -9.64 -8.70
CA LYS A 288 18.30 -8.60 -8.32
C LYS A 288 18.53 -8.58 -6.81
N ALA A 289 17.48 -8.68 -6.00
CA ALA A 289 17.58 -8.66 -4.55
C ALA A 289 18.27 -9.91 -3.98
N VAL A 290 17.96 -11.09 -4.51
CA VAL A 290 18.45 -12.38 -3.98
C VAL A 290 19.84 -12.74 -4.50
N TYR A 291 20.09 -12.57 -5.80
CA TYR A 291 21.31 -13.03 -6.46
C TYR A 291 22.28 -11.89 -6.77
N GLY A 292 21.77 -10.67 -6.98
CA GLY A 292 22.59 -9.49 -7.27
C GLY A 292 23.18 -8.84 -6.02
N ASN A 293 22.48 -8.91 -4.88
CA ASN A 293 22.92 -8.32 -3.62
C ASN A 293 23.41 -9.42 -2.66
N GLN A 294 24.70 -9.44 -2.36
CA GLN A 294 25.22 -10.29 -1.28
C GLN A 294 24.91 -9.65 0.06
N VAL A 295 23.86 -10.15 0.71
CA VAL A 295 23.43 -9.68 2.02
C VAL A 295 24.11 -10.49 3.13
N SER A 296 24.71 -9.82 4.11
CA SER A 296 25.40 -10.45 5.25
C SER A 296 24.97 -9.86 6.59
N LEU A 297 25.26 -10.58 7.68
CA LEU A 297 25.08 -10.08 9.04
C LEU A 297 25.94 -8.82 9.26
N GLY A 298 25.39 -7.85 9.99
CA GLY A 298 26.02 -6.55 10.24
C GLY A 298 25.93 -5.56 9.08
N MET A 299 25.43 -5.98 7.90
CA MET A 299 25.29 -5.08 6.76
C MET A 299 24.24 -4.00 7.04
N ARG A 300 24.52 -2.78 6.59
CA ARG A 300 23.60 -1.64 6.67
C ARG A 300 22.68 -1.62 5.47
N PHE A 301 21.44 -1.19 5.70
CA PHE A 301 20.45 -1.07 4.64
C PHE A 301 19.60 0.20 4.81
N ARG A 302 18.92 0.56 3.73
CA ARG A 302 17.84 1.56 3.73
C ARG A 302 16.52 0.91 3.36
N MET A 303 15.45 1.41 3.94
CA MET A 303 14.10 1.05 3.54
C MET A 303 13.23 2.31 3.55
N SER A 304 12.38 2.46 2.53
CA SER A 304 11.47 3.60 2.40
C SER A 304 10.17 3.32 3.11
N PHE A 305 9.64 4.31 3.83
CA PHE A 305 8.37 4.26 4.54
C PHE A 305 7.52 5.45 4.16
N GLU A 306 6.21 5.26 4.18
CA GLU A 306 5.25 6.36 4.10
C GLU A 306 5.33 7.19 5.39
N THR A 307 5.36 8.51 5.27
CA THR A 307 5.39 9.44 6.41
C THR A 307 3.99 9.94 6.77
N GLU A 308 3.81 10.53 7.95
CA GLU A 308 2.56 11.22 8.32
C GLU A 308 2.20 12.38 7.38
N GLU A 309 3.19 13.01 6.76
CA GLU A 309 3.01 14.02 5.70
C GLU A 309 2.74 13.38 4.32
N LEU A 310 2.50 12.06 4.29
CA LEU A 310 2.05 11.26 3.13
C LEU A 310 3.04 11.23 1.95
N GLY A 311 4.28 11.67 2.19
CA GLY A 311 5.45 11.43 1.35
C GLY A 311 6.22 10.15 1.75
N THR A 312 7.47 10.04 1.29
CA THR A 312 8.34 8.90 1.58
C THR A 312 9.60 9.32 2.34
N ARG A 313 9.95 8.62 3.42
CA ARG A 313 11.22 8.79 4.13
C ARG A 313 12.00 7.49 4.14
N ARG A 314 13.30 7.58 3.88
CA ARG A 314 14.22 6.43 4.01
C ARG A 314 14.72 6.34 5.45
N TYR A 315 14.69 5.15 5.99
CA TYR A 315 15.24 4.84 7.30
C TYR A 315 16.36 3.81 7.18
N MET A 316 17.34 3.97 8.05
CA MET A 316 18.52 3.13 8.13
C MET A 316 18.33 2.03 9.15
N GLY A 317 18.87 0.86 8.83
CA GLY A 317 18.94 -0.25 9.77
C GLY A 317 20.16 -1.13 9.51
N THR A 318 20.31 -2.13 10.37
CA THR A 318 21.38 -3.12 10.33
C THR A 318 20.77 -4.52 10.36
N ILE A 319 21.30 -5.43 9.56
CA ILE A 319 20.84 -6.83 9.50
C ILE A 319 21.45 -7.59 10.67
N THR A 320 20.59 -8.12 11.54
CA THR A 320 20.97 -8.80 12.78
C THR A 320 20.88 -10.32 12.68
N GLY A 321 20.13 -10.83 11.69
CA GLY A 321 19.93 -12.27 11.50
C GLY A 321 19.43 -12.58 10.09
N ILE A 322 19.76 -13.76 9.59
CA ILE A 322 19.24 -14.30 8.32
C ILE A 322 18.72 -15.70 8.63
N SER A 323 17.40 -15.88 8.59
CA SER A 323 16.76 -17.15 8.90
C SER A 323 15.35 -17.20 8.33
N ASP A 324 14.86 -18.40 8.03
CA ASP A 324 13.45 -18.61 7.68
C ASP A 324 12.53 -18.08 8.80
N LEU A 325 11.35 -17.55 8.41
CA LEU A 325 10.32 -17.09 9.35
C LEU A 325 9.65 -18.27 10.06
N ASP A 326 9.28 -19.30 9.30
CA ASP A 326 8.70 -20.55 9.79
C ASP A 326 9.43 -21.71 9.09
N PRO A 327 10.56 -22.19 9.65
CA PRO A 327 11.35 -23.28 9.07
C PRO A 327 10.59 -24.61 9.00
N GLY A 328 9.53 -24.77 9.80
CA GLY A 328 8.71 -25.99 9.85
C GLY A 328 7.82 -26.12 8.62
N ARG A 329 7.08 -25.06 8.29
CA ARG A 329 6.18 -25.04 7.13
C ARG A 329 6.86 -24.60 5.84
N TRP A 330 7.80 -23.65 5.91
CA TRP A 330 8.32 -22.92 4.75
C TRP A 330 9.85 -22.90 4.72
N LYS A 331 10.45 -24.08 4.50
CA LYS A 331 11.91 -24.23 4.38
C LYS A 331 12.49 -23.36 3.25
N ASN A 332 13.60 -22.69 3.54
CA ASN A 332 14.34 -21.83 2.62
C ASN A 332 13.50 -20.69 2.02
N SER A 333 12.49 -20.22 2.74
CA SER A 333 11.66 -19.11 2.29
C SER A 333 12.40 -17.79 2.43
N ASN A 334 12.30 -16.94 1.40
CA ASN A 334 12.80 -15.57 1.45
C ASN A 334 11.76 -14.57 2.00
N TRP A 335 10.56 -15.02 2.38
CA TRP A 335 9.56 -14.17 3.02
C TRP A 335 10.00 -13.81 4.45
N ARG A 336 10.19 -12.52 4.74
CA ARG A 336 10.61 -12.01 6.06
C ARG A 336 11.87 -12.70 6.63
N ASN A 337 12.78 -13.08 5.74
CA ASN A 337 13.95 -13.87 6.10
C ASN A 337 15.08 -13.06 6.76
N LEU A 338 15.01 -11.73 6.72
CA LEU A 338 16.00 -10.85 7.35
C LEU A 338 15.46 -10.34 8.68
N GLN A 339 16.19 -10.59 9.77
CA GLN A 339 16.00 -9.91 11.04
C GLN A 339 16.79 -8.61 11.02
N VAL A 340 16.19 -7.53 11.49
CA VAL A 340 16.76 -6.18 11.38
C VAL A 340 16.63 -5.39 12.68
N GLY A 341 17.65 -4.57 12.95
CA GLY A 341 17.63 -3.52 13.97
C GLY A 341 17.62 -2.14 13.31
N TRP A 342 16.82 -1.22 13.83
CA TRP A 342 16.69 0.14 13.29
C TRP A 342 17.52 1.16 14.08
N ASP A 343 18.17 2.10 13.39
CA ASP A 343 19.04 3.09 14.05
C ASP A 343 18.26 4.17 14.81
N GLU A 344 17.17 4.67 14.21
CA GLU A 344 16.33 5.72 14.79
C GLU A 344 15.12 5.11 15.51
N SER A 345 14.81 5.57 16.73
CA SER A 345 13.51 5.35 17.38
C SER A 345 12.44 6.19 16.66
N ALA A 346 11.94 5.71 15.53
CA ALA A 346 10.93 6.45 14.79
C ALA A 346 9.52 6.22 15.32
N PRO A 347 8.58 7.14 15.03
CA PRO A 347 7.17 6.95 15.31
C PRO A 347 6.63 5.78 14.48
N GLY A 348 6.19 4.72 15.17
CA GLY A 348 5.58 3.53 14.58
C GLY A 348 6.28 2.22 14.95
N GLU A 349 5.51 1.16 15.16
CA GLU A 349 5.99 -0.19 15.44
C GLU A 349 6.65 -0.77 14.17
N ARG A 350 7.95 -0.52 14.00
CA ARG A 350 8.66 -1.09 12.85
C ARG A 350 8.83 -2.58 13.03
N ARG A 351 8.53 -3.32 11.97
CA ARG A 351 8.71 -4.77 11.92
C ARG A 351 10.19 -5.12 12.16
N ASN A 352 10.42 -6.13 12.99
CA ASN A 352 11.77 -6.68 13.26
C ASN A 352 12.25 -7.65 12.17
N ARG A 353 11.38 -7.98 11.20
CA ARG A 353 11.70 -8.82 10.05
C ARG A 353 11.18 -8.25 8.75
N VAL A 354 12.01 -8.27 7.72
CA VAL A 354 11.74 -7.78 6.37
C VAL A 354 12.17 -8.80 5.32
N SER A 355 11.59 -8.71 4.13
CA SER A 355 12.01 -9.52 2.98
C SER A 355 13.17 -8.85 2.25
N ILE A 356 14.05 -9.63 1.65
CA ILE A 356 15.27 -9.13 0.99
C ILE A 356 15.02 -8.12 -0.14
N TRP A 357 13.87 -8.17 -0.81
CA TRP A 357 13.48 -7.20 -1.86
C TRP A 357 12.84 -5.90 -1.34
N GLU A 358 12.62 -5.78 -0.02
CA GLU A 358 12.09 -4.57 0.61
C GLU A 358 13.20 -3.58 0.99
N ILE A 359 14.46 -4.04 1.00
CA ILE A 359 15.61 -3.24 1.44
C ILE A 359 16.53 -2.84 0.28
N GLU A 360 17.14 -1.67 0.42
CA GLU A 360 18.28 -1.22 -0.37
C GLU A 360 19.56 -1.45 0.44
N PRO A 361 20.32 -2.53 0.19
CA PRO A 361 21.58 -2.76 0.88
C PRO A 361 22.62 -1.70 0.50
N ILE A 362 23.44 -1.29 1.46
CA ILE A 362 24.48 -0.29 1.25
C ILE A 362 25.80 -1.02 1.01
N LEU A 363 26.28 -0.97 -0.24
CA LEU A 363 27.45 -1.74 -0.72
C LEU A 363 28.82 -1.16 -0.31
N THR A 364 28.86 -0.10 0.51
CA THR A 364 30.11 0.56 0.89
C THR A 364 30.68 0.01 2.20
N PRO A 365 31.97 -0.35 2.27
CA PRO A 365 32.66 -0.63 3.53
C PRO A 365 32.99 0.70 4.22
N PHE A 366 32.01 1.34 4.86
CA PHE A 366 32.34 2.41 5.79
C PHE A 366 32.73 1.78 7.13
N PHE A 367 34.04 1.63 7.33
CA PHE A 367 34.63 1.64 8.67
C PHE A 367 34.34 3.00 9.32
N ILE A 368 33.13 3.18 9.84
CA ILE A 368 32.89 4.12 10.93
C ILE A 368 32.61 3.25 12.13
N CYS A 369 33.69 2.69 12.67
CA CYS A 369 33.74 2.33 14.06
C CYS A 369 34.02 3.66 14.78
N PRO A 370 33.07 4.35 15.44
CA PRO A 370 33.47 5.03 16.63
C PRO A 370 33.79 3.90 17.61
N GLN A 371 35.08 3.73 17.92
CA GLN A 371 35.52 2.92 19.06
C GLN A 371 34.52 3.14 20.21
N PRO A 372 33.98 2.09 20.85
CA PRO A 372 33.22 2.30 22.06
C PRO A 372 34.21 2.92 23.05
N PHE A 373 34.09 4.24 23.25
CA PHE A 373 34.67 4.91 24.40
C PHE A 373 33.99 4.32 25.62
N PHE A 374 34.52 3.19 26.10
CA PHE A 374 34.38 2.80 27.48
C PHE A 374 35.08 3.89 28.30
N ARG A 375 34.38 4.99 28.58
CA ARG A 375 34.69 5.79 29.76
C ARG A 375 34.37 4.90 30.94
N THR A 376 35.38 4.15 31.39
CA THR A 376 35.41 3.61 32.73
C THR A 376 35.18 4.79 33.67
N LYS A 377 33.98 4.83 34.28
CA LYS A 377 33.75 5.60 35.50
C LYS A 377 34.80 5.10 36.49
N ARG A 378 35.90 5.83 36.67
CA ARG A 378 36.74 5.68 37.86
C ARG A 378 35.80 5.93 39.04
N SER A 379 35.63 4.91 39.88
CA SER A 379 35.00 5.11 41.18
C SER A 379 35.86 6.11 41.95
N ARG A 380 35.23 7.17 42.46
CA ARG A 380 35.86 7.99 43.50
C ARG A 380 35.89 7.13 44.76
N GLN A 381 37.09 6.72 45.16
CA GLN A 381 37.35 6.20 46.51
C GLN A 381 37.17 7.34 47.52
N PRO A 382 36.48 7.12 48.65
CA PRO A 382 36.33 8.10 49.72
C PRO A 382 37.51 8.00 50.71
N GLY A 383 38.11 9.13 51.07
CA GLY A 383 39.14 9.17 52.13
C GLY A 383 39.86 10.52 52.26
N MET A 384 39.34 11.37 53.16
CA MET A 384 39.98 12.55 53.80
C MET A 384 41.19 12.13 54.68
N PRO A 385 41.93 13.03 55.40
CA PRO A 385 42.16 14.48 55.28
C PRO A 385 43.65 14.90 55.44
N GLY A 386 43.94 16.19 55.20
CA GLY A 386 44.91 16.97 55.99
C GLY A 386 46.31 17.17 55.41
N ALA A 387 46.68 18.43 55.17
CA ALA A 387 47.63 19.18 55.99
C ALA A 387 48.13 20.41 55.22
N SER A 388 47.97 21.55 55.89
CA SER A 388 48.57 22.86 55.63
C SER A 388 50.10 22.82 55.55
N ALA A 389 50.65 23.51 54.55
CA ALA A 389 51.65 24.58 54.69
C ALA A 389 51.90 25.21 53.32
#